data_AF-A7EYW7-F1
#
_entry.id   AF-A7EYW7-F1
#
_cell.length_a   1.000
_cell.length_b   1.000
_cell.length_c   1.000
_cell.angle_alpha   90.00
_cell.angle_beta   90.00
_cell.angle_gamma   90.00
#
_symmetry.space_group_name_H-M   'P 1'
#
loop_
_entity.id
_entity.type
_entity.pdbx_description
1 polymer ?
#
loop_
_entity_poly.entity_id
_entity_poly.type
_entity_poly.pdbx_seq_one_letter_code
_entity_poly.pdbx_strand_id
1 'polypeptide(L)' 'MAAIGTQYRPDPEARYHGVEFHVYCAKTILLALDWTIPVMQAVLITEIFTRFRGKKATVRLSLQFEELYSRI' A
#
# COMPACT_ATOMS: atom_id res chain seq x y z
N MET A 1 -2.05 -4.91 1.95
CA MET A 1 -3.05 -4.15 2.73
C MET A 1 -2.58 -3.84 4.16
N ALA A 2 -2.11 -4.82 4.94
CA ALA A 2 -1.69 -4.60 6.34
C ALA A 2 -0.62 -3.51 6.51
N ALA A 3 0.47 -3.53 5.72
CA ALA A 3 1.54 -2.53 5.81
C ALA A 3 1.07 -1.08 5.55
N ILE A 4 0.28 -0.84 4.49
CA ILE A 4 -0.33 0.48 4.25
C ILE A 4 -1.30 0.85 5.38
N GLY A 5 -2.12 -0.10 5.81
CA GLY A 5 -3.09 0.10 6.88
C GLY A 5 -2.46 0.55 8.20
N THR A 6 -1.21 0.16 8.48
CA THR A 6 -0.53 0.60 9.69
C THR A 6 -0.14 2.08 9.69
N GLN A 7 -0.05 2.73 8.52
CA GLN A 7 0.23 4.18 8.42
C GLN A 7 -0.94 5.05 8.93
N TYR A 8 -2.15 4.49 8.96
CA TYR A 8 -3.35 5.18 9.42
C TYR A 8 -3.66 4.91 10.90
N ARG A 9 -2.83 4.11 11.58
CA ARG A 9 -2.97 3.90 13.01
C ARG A 9 -2.25 5.02 13.78
N PRO A 10 -2.86 5.55 14.87
CA PRO A 10 -2.25 6.59 15.68
C PRO A 10 -1.06 6.08 16.52
N ASP A 11 -0.95 4.77 16.66
CA ASP A 11 0.05 4.07 17.46
C ASP A 11 1.44 4.05 16.78
N PRO A 12 2.52 4.48 17.46
CA PRO A 12 3.88 4.37 16.97
C PRO A 12 4.33 2.95 16.62
N GLU A 13 3.90 1.93 17.37
CA GLU A 13 4.29 0.53 17.14
C GLU A 13 3.72 -0.04 15.84
N ALA A 14 2.54 0.45 15.43
CA ALA A 14 1.97 0.11 14.14
C ALA A 14 2.90 0.47 12.97
N ARG A 15 3.69 1.55 13.09
CA ARG A 15 4.67 1.92 12.06
C ARG A 15 5.80 0.90 11.97
N TYR A 16 6.26 0.35 13.10
CA TYR A 16 7.26 -0.70 13.14
C TYR A 16 6.77 -1.98 12.45
N HIS A 17 5.57 -2.46 12.82
CA HIS A 17 4.95 -3.62 12.17
C HIS A 17 4.69 -3.41 10.68
N GLY A 18 4.41 -2.18 10.25
CA GLY A 18 4.28 -1.84 8.83
C GLY A 18 5.56 -2.12 8.04
N VAL A 19 6.73 -1.82 8.63
CA VAL A 19 8.03 -2.10 8.03
C VAL A 19 8.30 -3.60 7.96
N GLU A 20 8.01 -4.34 9.04
CA GLU A 20 8.16 -5.80 9.05
C GLU A 20 7.29 -6.48 7.99
N PHE A 21 6.02 -6.09 7.89
CA PHE A 21 5.11 -6.60 6.87
C PHE A 21 5.59 -6.28 5.46
N HIS A 22 6.10 -5.08 5.23
CA HIS A 22 6.65 -4.71 3.93
C HIS A 22 7.86 -5.59 3.56
N VAL A 23 8.80 -5.79 4.49
CA VAL A 23 9.99 -6.62 4.25
C VAL A 23 9.58 -8.08 3.98
N TYR A 24 8.63 -8.61 4.73
CA TYR A 24 8.08 -9.95 4.51
C TYR A 24 7.47 -10.06 3.10
N CYS A 25 6.55 -9.16 2.75
CA CYS A 25 5.92 -9.15 1.43
C CYS A 25 6.94 -9.01 0.30
N ALA A 26 7.91 -8.10 0.40
CA ALA A 26 8.93 -7.90 -0.62
C ALA A 26 9.78 -9.16 -0.87
N LYS A 27 10.09 -9.93 0.18
CA LYS A 27 10.78 -11.22 0.05
C LYS A 27 9.89 -12.28 -0.59
N THR A 28 8.65 -12.39 -0.15
CA THR A 28 7.73 -13.43 -0.63
C THR A 28 7.28 -13.20 -2.06
N ILE A 29 7.14 -11.94 -2.49
CA ILE A 29 6.65 -11.62 -3.84
C ILE A 29 7.65 -11.99 -4.93
N LEU A 30 8.94 -11.94 -4.63
CA LEU A 30 10.01 -12.40 -5.54
C LEU A 30 9.99 -13.92 -5.74
N LEU A 31 9.35 -14.65 -4.84
CA LEU A 31 9.19 -16.11 -4.91
C LEU A 31 7.86 -16.52 -5.55
N ALA A 32 6.99 -15.57 -5.90
CA ALA A 32 5.73 -15.87 -6.56
C ALA A 32 6.00 -16.29 -8.01
N LEU A 33 5.73 -17.56 -8.31
CA LEU A 33 5.90 -18.14 -9.65
C LEU A 33 4.80 -17.68 -10.62
N ASP A 34 3.64 -17.29 -10.09
CA ASP A 34 2.46 -16.91 -10.87
C ASP A 34 2.07 -15.44 -10.64
N TRP A 35 1.96 -14.69 -11.73
CA TRP A 35 1.49 -13.30 -11.76
C TRP A 35 -0.05 -13.22 -11.70
N THR A 36 -0.62 -13.77 -10.64
CA THR A 36 -2.07 -13.66 -10.40
C THR A 36 -2.44 -12.21 -10.03
N ILE A 37 -3.71 -11.83 -10.22
CA ILE A 37 -4.21 -10.51 -9.80
C ILE A 37 -3.87 -10.19 -8.32
N PRO A 38 -4.05 -11.11 -7.35
CA PRO A 38 -3.62 -10.88 -5.97
C PRO A 38 -2.13 -10.57 -5.82
N VAL A 39 -1.25 -11.23 -6.59
CA VAL A 39 0.20 -10.97 -6.58
C VAL A 39 0.49 -9.57 -7.13
N MET A 40 -0.10 -9.20 -8.26
CA MET A 40 0.05 -7.85 -8.84
C MET A 40 -0.43 -6.76 -7.86
N GLN A 41 -1.57 -6.98 -7.19
CA GLN A 41 -2.09 -6.06 -6.17
C GLN A 41 -1.14 -5.96 -4.96
N ALA A 42 -0.56 -7.08 -4.52
CA ALA A 42 0.42 -7.08 -3.44
C ALA A 42 1.71 -6.31 -3.81
N VAL A 43 2.19 -6.42 -5.07
CA VAL A 43 3.33 -5.64 -5.58
C VAL A 43 2.99 -4.15 -5.52
N LEU A 44 1.87 -3.75 -6.13
CA LEU A 44 1.44 -2.35 -6.19
C LEU A 44 1.34 -1.72 -4.81
N ILE A 45 0.74 -2.43 -3.85
CA ILE A 45 0.60 -1.98 -2.46
C ILE A 45 1.97 -1.86 -1.78
N THR A 46 2.88 -2.80 -2.02
CA THR A 46 4.24 -2.78 -1.48
C THR A 46 5.00 -1.55 -1.98
N GLU A 47 4.89 -1.23 -3.27
CA GLU A 47 5.47 -0.02 -3.88
C GLU A 47 4.87 1.28 -3.31
N ILE A 48 3.54 1.35 -3.17
CA ILE A 48 2.86 2.49 -2.55
C ILE A 48 3.36 2.68 -1.11
N PHE A 49 3.43 1.61 -0.33
CA PHE A 49 3.95 1.68 1.05
C PHE A 49 5.37 2.25 1.08
N THR A 50 6.30 1.73 0.26
CA THR A 50 7.68 2.22 0.17
C THR A 50 7.74 3.71 -0.14
N ARG A 51 6.93 4.15 -1.11
CA ARG A 51 6.97 5.52 -1.62
C ARG A 51 6.42 6.54 -0.64
N PHE A 52 5.39 6.17 0.12
CA PHE A 52 4.63 7.07 0.98
C PHE A 52 4.83 6.87 2.48
N ARG A 53 5.55 5.82 2.94
CA ARG A 53 5.85 5.66 4.37
C ARG A 53 6.54 6.90 4.94
N GLY A 54 6.01 7.40 6.07
CA GLY A 54 6.54 8.59 6.75
C GLY A 54 6.34 9.90 5.98
N LYS A 55 5.62 9.92 4.86
CA LYS A 55 5.25 11.12 4.12
C LYS A 55 3.76 11.37 4.27
N LYS A 56 3.35 12.63 4.43
CA LYS A 56 1.95 13.01 4.19
C LYS A 56 1.67 12.78 2.70
N ALA A 57 0.97 11.71 2.36
CA ALA A 57 0.41 11.57 1.02
C ALA A 57 -0.59 12.72 0.85
N THR A 58 -0.40 13.57 -0.15
CA THR A 58 -1.42 14.56 -0.52
C THR A 58 -2.63 13.76 -1.01
N VAL A 59 -3.63 13.57 -0.14
CA VAL A 59 -4.83 12.75 -0.39
C VAL A 59 -5.83 13.51 -1.27
N ARG A 60 -5.35 14.26 -2.26
CA ARG A 60 -6.26 14.85 -3.23
C ARG A 60 -6.57 13.76 -4.24
N LEU A 61 -7.84 13.36 -4.32
CA LEU A 61 -8.31 12.46 -5.35
C LEU A 61 -7.93 13.04 -6.72
N SER A 62 -7.58 12.16 -7.67
CA SER A 62 -7.30 12.62 -9.02
C SER A 62 -8.59 13.22 -9.61
N LEU A 63 -8.44 14.24 -10.46
CA LEU A 63 -9.58 14.89 -11.10
C LEU A 63 -10.44 13.88 -11.86
N GLN A 64 -9.80 12.90 -12.50
CA GLN A 64 -10.47 11.82 -13.22
C GLN A 64 -11.30 10.91 -12.31
N PHE A 65 -10.84 10.66 -11.08
CA PHE A 65 -11.58 9.85 -10.12
C PHE A 65 -12.80 10.62 -9.58
N GLU A 66 -12.63 11.91 -9.26
CA GLU A 66 -13.74 12.78 -8.83
C GLU A 66 -14.83 12.88 -9.91
N GLU A 67 -14.45 13.06 -11.18
CA GLU A 67 -15.37 13.08 -12.32
C GLU A 67 -16.11 11.75 -12.51
N LEU A 68 -15.48 10.62 -12.19
CA LEU A 68 -16.13 9.31 -12.26
C LEU A 68 -17.09 9.10 -11.09
N TYR A 69 -16.65 9.45 -9.87
CA TYR A 69 -17.42 9.25 -8.64
C TYR A 69 -18.70 10.10 -8.60
N SER A 70 -18.64 11.34 -9.11
CA SER A 70 -19.81 12.23 -9.23
C SER A 70 -20.89 11.76 -10.22
N ARG A 71 -20.62 10.72 -11.02
CA ARG A 71 -21.59 10.12 -11.96
C ARG A 71 -22.34 8.92 -11.38
N ILE A 72 -22.01 8.51 -10.14
CA ILE A 72 -22.72 7.49 -9.37
C ILE A 72 -23.75 8.20 -8.50
#